data_AF-A0A2E5KWA3-F1
#
_entry.id   AF-A0A2E5KWA3-F1
#
_cell.length_a   1.000
_cell.length_b   1.000
_cell.length_c   1.000
_cell.angle_alpha   90.00
_cell.angle_beta   90.00
_cell.angle_gamma   90.00
#
_symmetry.space_group_name_H-M   'P 1'
#
loop_
_entity.id
_entity.type
_entity.pdbx_description
1 polymer ?
#
loop_
_entity_poly.entity_id
_entity_poly.type
_entity_poly.pdbx_seq_one_letter_code
_entity_poly.pdbx_strand_id
1 'polypeptide(L)'
;MEITWPWAAGHEVARVVIKLFGWPISSAHYRACAALDLKGIPYESVFMDPDRKEHLEAEYLAINPQGLVPALVDDDLVLTQTTAIMEYLEEIHPEPALLPANPAARAGVRGLAEICNCEIHPIINRRVRLYLAEDMVHTPDEVSRWLTHWYGRSFATL
;
A
#
# COMPACT_ATOMS: atom_id res chain seq x y z
N MET A 1 -23.53 -0.99 4.42
CA MET A 1 -22.43 -1.69 5.10
C MET A 1 -21.57 -0.61 5.72
N GLU A 2 -21.63 -0.45 7.05
CA GLU A 2 -20.80 0.54 7.74
C GLU A 2 -19.37 0.01 7.84
N ILE A 3 -18.40 0.79 7.36
CA ILE A 3 -16.98 0.46 7.47
C ILE A 3 -16.48 1.12 8.76
N THR A 4 -16.24 0.32 9.80
CA THR A 4 -15.60 0.77 11.03
C THR A 4 -14.10 0.54 10.95
N TRP A 5 -13.31 1.58 11.18
CA TRP A 5 -11.85 1.53 11.10
C TRP A 5 -11.21 1.28 12.47
N PRO A 6 -10.29 0.31 12.61
CA PRO A 6 -9.67 -0.05 13.90
C PRO A 6 -8.85 1.08 14.55
N TRP A 7 -8.26 1.99 13.76
CA TRP A 7 -7.37 3.05 14.23
C TRP A 7 -8.08 4.24 14.90
N ALA A 8 -9.41 4.25 14.98
CA ALA A 8 -10.19 5.39 15.50
C ALA A 8 -10.19 5.52 17.04
N ALA A 9 -9.65 4.55 17.78
CA ALA A 9 -9.55 4.59 19.25
C ALA A 9 -8.10 4.89 19.69
N GLY A 10 -7.93 5.69 20.75
CA GLY A 10 -6.60 6.01 21.30
C GLY A 10 -6.05 4.91 22.20
N HIS A 11 -4.76 4.60 22.11
CA HIS A 11 -4.14 3.45 22.78
C HIS A 11 -2.71 3.75 23.29
N GLU A 12 -2.31 3.09 24.38
CA GLU A 12 -0.96 3.07 24.94
C GLU A 12 -0.65 1.63 25.42
N VAL A 13 0.36 0.95 24.84
CA VAL A 13 0.69 -0.45 25.23
C VAL A 13 2.14 -0.86 24.88
N ALA A 14 2.59 -1.97 25.48
CA ALA A 14 3.91 -2.59 25.37
C ALA A 14 4.12 -3.42 24.08
N ARG A 15 5.27 -3.21 23.43
CA ARG A 15 5.67 -3.71 22.09
C ARG A 15 5.48 -5.22 21.84
N VAL A 16 4.57 -5.58 20.94
CA VAL A 16 4.70 -6.76 20.06
C VAL A 16 5.53 -6.37 18.81
N VAL A 17 6.03 -7.36 18.07
CA VAL A 17 6.76 -7.15 16.80
C VAL A 17 5.75 -6.71 15.72
N ILE A 18 6.01 -5.57 15.07
CA ILE A 18 5.23 -5.05 13.94
C ILE A 18 5.13 -6.11 12.83
N LYS A 19 3.93 -6.30 12.27
CA LYS A 19 3.70 -7.18 11.12
C LYS A 19 3.33 -6.35 9.89
N LEU A 20 3.95 -6.67 8.76
CA LEU A 20 3.63 -6.08 7.46
C LEU A 20 3.16 -7.18 6.50
N PHE A 21 1.86 -7.18 6.20
CA PHE A 21 1.25 -8.16 5.30
C PHE A 21 1.36 -7.70 3.86
N GLY A 22 1.87 -8.55 2.97
CA GLY A 22 1.88 -8.31 1.53
C GLY A 22 2.71 -9.30 0.74
N TRP A 23 3.07 -8.93 -0.49
CA TRP A 23 3.89 -9.78 -1.35
C TRP A 23 5.03 -8.99 -2.01
N PRO A 24 6.21 -9.60 -2.23
CA PRO A 24 7.43 -8.89 -2.63
C PRO A 24 7.31 -8.07 -3.92
N ILE A 25 6.51 -8.53 -4.88
CA ILE A 25 6.36 -7.85 -6.18
C ILE A 25 5.37 -6.67 -6.15
N SER A 26 4.68 -6.43 -5.04
CA SER A 26 3.80 -5.25 -4.89
C SER A 26 4.64 -4.01 -4.64
N SER A 27 4.56 -3.01 -5.53
CA SER A 27 5.22 -1.72 -5.33
C SER A 27 4.73 -0.99 -4.07
N ALA A 28 3.46 -1.21 -3.69
CA ALA A 28 2.89 -0.66 -2.47
C ALA A 28 3.49 -1.33 -1.21
N HIS A 29 3.68 -2.65 -1.23
CA HIS A 29 4.35 -3.39 -0.14
C HIS A 29 5.82 -2.99 -0.03
N TYR A 30 6.53 -2.97 -1.16
CA TYR A 30 7.95 -2.66 -1.21
C TYR A 30 8.29 -1.28 -0.65
N ARG A 31 7.44 -0.27 -0.93
CA ARG A 31 7.60 1.08 -0.36
C ARG A 31 7.49 1.10 1.17
N ALA A 32 6.56 0.32 1.75
CA ALA A 32 6.43 0.20 3.21
C ALA A 32 7.63 -0.53 3.83
N CYS A 33 8.10 -1.63 3.21
CA CYS A 33 9.34 -2.30 3.60
C CYS A 33 10.52 -1.33 3.61
N ALA A 34 10.73 -0.59 2.52
CA ALA A 34 11.83 0.35 2.41
C ALA A 34 11.79 1.45 3.48
N ALA A 35 10.60 1.93 3.86
CA ALA A 35 10.45 2.89 4.94
C ALA A 35 10.81 2.29 6.31
N LEU A 36 10.36 1.06 6.61
CA LEU A 36 10.71 0.34 7.84
C LEU A 36 12.21 0.06 7.92
N ASP A 37 12.79 -0.44 6.82
CA ASP A 37 14.22 -0.76 6.70
C ASP A 37 15.08 0.48 6.87
N LEU A 38 14.73 1.58 6.19
CA LEU A 38 15.44 2.86 6.31
C LEU A 38 15.39 3.38 7.75
N LYS A 39 14.23 3.24 8.42
CA LYS A 39 14.06 3.64 9.81
C LYS A 39 14.68 2.69 10.83
N GLY A 40 15.17 1.53 10.40
CA GLY A 40 15.73 0.50 11.29
C GLY A 40 14.69 -0.12 12.22
N ILE A 41 13.41 -0.12 11.82
CA ILE A 41 12.31 -0.66 12.62
C ILE A 41 12.19 -2.16 12.31
N PRO A 42 12.37 -3.06 13.30
CA PRO A 42 12.21 -4.49 13.06
C PRO A 42 10.73 -4.84 12.84
N TYR A 43 10.46 -5.67 11.83
CA TYR A 43 9.13 -6.15 11.51
C TYR A 43 9.16 -7.58 10.97
N GLU A 44 8.03 -8.27 11.07
CA GLU A 44 7.75 -9.52 10.40
C GLU A 44 7.03 -9.23 9.07
N SER A 45 7.64 -9.59 7.94
CA SER A 45 6.96 -9.55 6.64
C SER A 45 6.12 -10.81 6.46
N VAL A 46 4.80 -10.67 6.59
CA VAL A 46 3.86 -11.79 6.40
C VAL A 46 3.50 -11.89 4.92
N PHE A 47 3.93 -12.98 4.28
CA PHE A 47 3.63 -13.22 2.86
C PHE A 47 2.15 -13.54 2.66
N MET A 48 1.52 -12.81 1.74
CA MET A 48 0.15 -13.05 1.28
C MET A 48 0.19 -13.56 -0.16
N ASP A 49 -0.17 -14.83 -0.36
CA ASP A 49 -0.14 -15.47 -1.68
C ASP A 49 -1.27 -14.92 -2.58
N PRO A 50 -0.94 -14.20 -3.69
CA PRO A 50 -1.94 -13.63 -4.57
C PRO A 50 -2.64 -14.67 -5.47
N ASP A 51 -2.03 -15.83 -5.70
CA ASP A 51 -2.58 -16.92 -6.52
C ASP A 51 -3.55 -17.77 -5.71
N ARG A 52 -3.26 -17.99 -4.42
CA ARG A 52 -4.20 -18.57 -3.45
C ARG A 52 -5.25 -17.58 -2.95
N LYS A 53 -5.19 -16.32 -3.37
CA LYS A 53 -6.11 -15.24 -2.97
C LYS A 53 -6.21 -15.05 -1.44
N GLU A 54 -5.11 -15.26 -0.71
CA GLU A 54 -5.11 -15.17 0.77
C GLU A 54 -5.54 -13.79 1.29
N HIS A 55 -5.32 -12.74 0.50
CA HIS A 55 -5.78 -11.38 0.77
C HIS A 55 -7.30 -11.18 0.70
N LEU A 56 -8.06 -12.20 0.29
CA LEU A 56 -9.53 -12.20 0.25
C LEU A 56 -10.13 -13.19 1.26
N GLU A 57 -9.30 -13.90 2.02
CA GLU A 57 -9.77 -14.79 3.09
C GLU A 57 -10.27 -13.99 4.29
N ALA A 58 -11.20 -14.58 5.04
CA ALA A 58 -11.91 -13.90 6.12
C ALA A 58 -10.96 -13.34 7.19
N GLU A 59 -9.90 -14.08 7.51
CA GLU A 59 -8.87 -13.69 8.48
C GLU A 59 -8.15 -12.40 8.07
N TYR A 60 -7.81 -12.25 6.79
CA TYR A 60 -7.15 -11.04 6.31
C TYR A 60 -8.14 -9.89 6.07
N LEU A 61 -9.36 -10.18 5.61
CA LEU A 61 -10.39 -9.16 5.42
C LEU A 61 -10.82 -8.51 6.75
N ALA A 62 -10.68 -9.23 7.88
CA ALA A 62 -10.84 -8.65 9.21
C ALA A 62 -9.78 -7.58 9.52
N ILE A 63 -8.59 -7.67 8.93
CA ILE A 63 -7.50 -6.68 9.05
C ILE A 63 -7.70 -5.56 8.03
N ASN A 64 -7.84 -5.91 6.75
CA ASN A 64 -8.08 -4.95 5.67
C ASN A 64 -9.32 -5.34 4.86
N PRO A 65 -10.49 -4.73 5.12
CA PRO A 65 -11.73 -5.01 4.40
C PRO A 65 -11.67 -4.72 2.89
N GLN A 66 -10.67 -3.96 2.42
CA GLN A 66 -10.48 -3.71 1.00
C GLN A 66 -9.84 -4.91 0.26
N GLY A 67 -9.29 -5.89 0.98
CA GLY A 67 -8.55 -7.01 0.41
C GLY A 67 -7.33 -6.55 -0.38
N LEU A 68 -6.65 -5.49 0.07
CA LEU A 68 -5.46 -4.94 -0.58
C LEU A 68 -4.25 -5.08 0.34
N VAL A 69 -3.05 -5.09 -0.26
CA VAL A 69 -1.78 -5.05 0.47
C VAL A 69 -1.03 -3.75 0.13
N PRO A 70 -0.22 -3.20 1.05
CA PRO A 70 0.08 -3.73 2.37
C PRO A 70 -0.96 -3.37 3.45
N ALA A 71 -0.93 -4.13 4.54
CA ALA A 71 -1.49 -3.74 5.83
C ALA A 71 -0.39 -3.87 6.89
N LEU A 72 -0.21 -2.84 7.72
CA LEU A 72 0.68 -2.84 8.87
C LEU A 72 -0.15 -3.07 10.13
N VAL A 73 0.28 -4.01 10.96
CA VAL A 73 -0.31 -4.30 12.27
C VAL A 73 0.76 -4.09 13.33
N ASP A 74 0.47 -3.23 14.29
CA ASP A 74 1.31 -2.90 15.44
C ASP A 74 0.43 -2.95 16.69
N ASP A 75 0.48 -4.05 17.43
CA ASP A 75 -0.50 -4.37 18.49
C ASP A 75 -1.94 -4.30 17.96
N ASP A 76 -2.78 -3.44 18.54
CA ASP A 76 -4.17 -3.22 18.14
C ASP A 76 -4.31 -2.20 16.99
N LEU A 77 -3.22 -1.53 16.61
CA LEU A 77 -3.22 -0.58 15.51
C LEU A 77 -3.13 -1.31 14.17
N VAL A 78 -4.12 -1.06 13.31
CA VAL A 78 -4.10 -1.50 11.92
C VAL A 78 -4.06 -0.29 10.99
N LEU A 79 -3.01 -0.20 10.19
CA LEU A 79 -2.86 0.82 9.16
C LEU A 79 -2.88 0.18 7.78
N THR A 80 -3.62 0.81 6.88
CA THR A 80 -3.70 0.45 5.46
C THR A 80 -3.37 1.68 4.63
N GLN A 81 -3.13 1.49 3.33
CA GLN A 81 -2.57 2.51 2.43
C GLN A 81 -1.10 2.83 2.75
N THR A 82 -0.22 2.51 1.80
CA THR A 82 1.23 2.66 1.97
C THR A 82 1.66 4.07 2.38
N THR A 83 1.09 5.13 1.80
CA THR A 83 1.46 6.51 2.18
C THR A 83 1.08 6.82 3.62
N ALA A 84 -0.10 6.40 4.08
CA ALA A 84 -0.52 6.60 5.46
C ALA A 84 0.38 5.83 6.45
N ILE A 85 0.74 4.59 6.10
CA ILE A 85 1.73 3.80 6.86
C ILE A 85 3.06 4.56 6.96
N MET A 86 3.61 5.04 5.85
CA MET A 86 4.90 5.74 5.85
C MET A 86 4.86 7.08 6.61
N GLU A 87 3.77 7.85 6.51
CA GLU A 87 3.61 9.10 7.27
C GLU A 87 3.48 8.81 8.78
N TYR A 88 2.73 7.78 9.18
CA TYR A 88 2.71 7.34 10.58
C TYR A 88 4.11 6.99 11.09
N LEU A 89 4.86 6.19 10.31
CA LEU A 89 6.24 5.83 10.67
C LEU A 89 7.15 7.07 10.76
N GLU A 90 6.94 8.07 9.91
CA GLU A 90 7.66 9.36 9.99
C GLU A 90 7.31 10.12 11.29
N GLU A 91 6.05 10.11 11.71
CA GLU A 91 5.60 10.77 12.93
C GLU A 91 6.14 10.13 14.21
N ILE A 92 6.14 8.80 14.28
CA ILE A 92 6.61 8.06 15.48
C ILE A 92 8.12 7.81 15.48
N HIS A 93 8.77 7.86 14.31
CA HIS A 93 10.21 7.69 14.14
C HIS A 93 10.75 8.76 13.17
N PRO A 94 10.92 10.02 13.61
CA PRO A 94 11.28 11.14 12.74
C PRO A 94 12.67 11.03 12.12
N GLU A 95 13.56 10.20 12.71
CA GLU A 95 14.92 9.99 12.20
C GLU A 95 15.19 8.50 11.93
N PRO A 96 15.80 8.16 10.77
CA PRO A 96 16.06 9.04 9.63
C PRO A 96 14.77 9.51 8.94
N ALA A 97 14.77 10.77 8.51
CA ALA A 97 13.66 11.39 7.81
C ALA A 97 13.41 10.77 6.43
N LEU A 98 12.16 10.41 6.13
CA LEU A 98 11.73 9.95 4.79
C LEU A 98 11.56 11.12 3.83
N LEU A 99 11.29 12.30 4.36
CA LEU A 99 10.91 13.49 3.60
C LEU A 99 11.91 14.63 3.82
N PRO A 100 12.14 15.51 2.84
CA PRO A 100 12.98 16.69 3.00
C PRO A 100 12.50 17.60 4.16
N ALA A 101 13.37 18.44 4.72
CA ALA A 101 12.96 19.43 5.73
C ALA A 101 12.16 20.60 5.12
N ASN A 102 12.46 20.98 3.88
CA ASN A 102 11.81 22.12 3.21
C ASN A 102 10.32 21.82 2.91
N PRO A 103 9.36 22.64 3.35
CA PRO A 103 7.93 22.37 3.17
C PRO A 103 7.49 22.21 1.70
N ALA A 104 8.05 23.01 0.79
CA ALA A 104 7.72 22.92 -0.63
C ALA A 104 8.27 21.62 -1.24
N ALA A 105 9.49 21.22 -0.87
CA ALA A 105 10.06 19.94 -1.30
C ALA A 105 9.26 18.74 -0.74
N ARG A 106 8.81 18.80 0.52
CA ARG A 106 7.91 17.79 1.10
C ARG A 106 6.62 17.65 0.31
N ALA A 107 5.99 18.78 -0.01
CA ALA A 107 4.77 18.79 -0.84
C ALA A 107 5.03 18.20 -2.23
N GLY A 108 6.18 18.50 -2.84
CA GLY A 108 6.61 17.91 -4.10
C GLY A 108 6.74 16.38 -4.03
N VAL A 109 7.42 15.84 -3.00
CA VAL A 109 7.55 14.38 -2.81
C VAL A 109 6.19 13.72 -2.61
N ARG A 110 5.29 14.32 -1.82
CA ARG A 110 3.91 13.83 -1.67
C ARG A 110 3.15 13.86 -2.98
N GLY A 111 3.29 14.92 -3.77
CA GLY A 111 2.71 15.00 -5.11
C GLY A 111 3.18 13.84 -6.01
N LEU A 112 4.48 13.53 -6.02
CA LEU A 112 5.02 12.39 -6.77
C LEU A 112 4.44 11.05 -6.26
N ALA A 113 4.29 10.89 -4.95
CA ALA A 113 3.66 9.70 -4.38
C ALA A 113 2.18 9.58 -4.79
N GLU A 114 1.45 10.70 -4.86
CA GLU A 114 0.04 10.72 -5.26
C GLU A 114 -0.18 10.50 -6.76
N ILE A 115 0.76 10.86 -7.64
CA ILE A 115 0.73 10.41 -9.04
C ILE A 115 0.70 8.88 -9.09
N CYS A 116 1.54 8.22 -8.29
CA CYS A 116 1.51 6.77 -8.18
C CYS A 116 0.20 6.24 -7.59
N ASN A 117 -0.29 6.85 -6.51
CA ASN A 117 -1.43 6.31 -5.74
C ASN A 117 -2.81 6.59 -6.35
N CYS A 118 -2.96 7.73 -7.03
CA CYS A 118 -4.25 8.19 -7.55
C CYS A 118 -4.36 8.01 -9.07
N GLU A 119 -3.28 8.22 -9.82
CA GLU A 119 -3.34 8.23 -11.29
C GLU A 119 -2.86 6.91 -11.90
N ILE A 120 -1.83 6.28 -11.32
CA ILE A 120 -1.23 5.06 -11.86
C ILE A 120 -1.89 3.83 -11.26
N HIS A 121 -1.66 3.60 -9.98
CA HIS A 121 -1.93 2.32 -9.34
C HIS A 121 -3.40 1.89 -9.40
N PRO A 122 -4.41 2.76 -9.20
CA PRO A 122 -5.81 2.34 -9.18
C PRO A 122 -6.30 1.72 -10.48
N ILE A 123 -5.79 2.18 -11.62
CA ILE A 123 -6.26 1.76 -12.96
C ILE A 123 -5.45 0.60 -13.54
N ILE A 124 -4.25 0.33 -13.04
CA ILE A 124 -3.41 -0.79 -13.47
C ILE A 124 -3.37 -1.95 -12.47
N ASN A 125 -3.91 -1.74 -11.25
CA ASN A 125 -3.83 -2.71 -10.17
C ASN A 125 -4.39 -4.07 -10.60
N ARG A 126 -3.84 -5.15 -10.01
CA ARG A 126 -4.24 -6.53 -10.30
C ARG A 126 -5.76 -6.73 -10.28
N ARG A 127 -6.50 -6.19 -9.31
CA ARG A 127 -7.96 -6.40 -9.24
C ARG A 127 -8.69 -5.79 -10.44
N VAL A 128 -8.26 -4.63 -10.92
CA VAL A 128 -8.83 -3.96 -12.09
C VAL A 128 -8.44 -4.71 -13.36
N ARG A 129 -7.18 -5.14 -13.45
CA ARG A 129 -6.69 -5.96 -14.56
C ARG A 129 -7.47 -7.28 -14.69
N LEU A 130 -7.71 -7.97 -13.58
CA LEU A 130 -8.48 -9.22 -13.56
C LEU A 130 -9.94 -8.97 -13.92
N TYR A 131 -10.57 -7.90 -13.40
CA TYR A 131 -11.94 -7.55 -13.79
C TYR A 131 -12.07 -7.28 -15.30
N LEU A 132 -11.10 -6.57 -15.91
CA LEU A 132 -11.09 -6.37 -17.36
C LEU A 132 -10.98 -7.69 -18.13
N ALA A 133 -10.16 -8.62 -17.66
CA ALA A 133 -9.91 -9.89 -18.34
C ALA A 133 -11.04 -10.92 -18.14
N GLU A 134 -11.55 -11.05 -16.92
CA GLU A 134 -12.45 -12.12 -16.50
C GLU A 134 -13.92 -11.69 -16.62
N ASP A 135 -14.30 -10.54 -16.05
CA ASP A 135 -15.68 -10.08 -16.01
C ASP A 135 -16.11 -9.34 -17.28
N MET A 136 -15.21 -8.50 -17.81
CA MET A 136 -15.44 -7.75 -19.07
C MET A 136 -14.98 -8.52 -20.31
N VAL A 137 -14.33 -9.68 -20.11
CA VAL A 137 -13.94 -10.64 -21.16
C VAL A 137 -13.04 -10.01 -22.24
N HIS A 138 -12.16 -9.07 -21.85
CA HIS A 138 -11.17 -8.51 -22.77
C HIS A 138 -10.03 -9.48 -23.05
N THR A 139 -9.51 -9.42 -24.27
CA THR A 139 -8.33 -10.21 -24.69
C THR A 139 -7.07 -9.76 -23.96
N PRO A 140 -6.05 -10.63 -23.82
CA PRO A 140 -4.76 -10.25 -23.25
C PRO A 140 -4.12 -9.01 -23.92
N ASP A 141 -4.30 -8.86 -25.23
CA ASP A 141 -3.78 -7.71 -25.99
C ASP A 141 -4.50 -6.41 -25.66
N GLU A 142 -5.82 -6.45 -25.45
CA GLU A 142 -6.59 -5.28 -25.02
C GLU A 142 -6.22 -4.85 -23.60
N VAL A 143 -6.08 -5.81 -22.69
CA VAL A 143 -5.61 -5.54 -21.32
C VAL A 143 -4.18 -5.00 -21.33
N SER A 144 -3.29 -5.56 -22.14
CA SER A 144 -1.92 -5.06 -22.31
C SER A 144 -1.88 -3.64 -22.86
N ARG A 145 -2.74 -3.32 -23.83
CA ARG A 145 -2.89 -1.96 -24.38
C ARG A 145 -3.37 -0.98 -23.32
N TRP A 146 -4.33 -1.38 -22.46
CA TRP A 146 -4.77 -0.57 -21.33
C TRP A 146 -3.62 -0.22 -20.40
N LEU A 147 -2.86 -1.22 -19.95
CA LEU A 147 -1.71 -1.02 -19.08
C LEU A 147 -0.67 -0.10 -19.74
N THR A 148 -0.29 -0.38 -20.98
CA THR A 148 0.70 0.39 -21.72
C THR A 148 0.26 1.85 -21.91
N HIS A 149 -1.03 2.09 -22.22
CA HIS A 149 -1.57 3.43 -22.37
C HIS A 149 -1.43 4.22 -21.07
N TRP A 150 -1.91 3.66 -19.95
CA TRP A 150 -1.93 4.37 -18.68
C TRP A 150 -0.54 4.51 -18.06
N TYR A 151 0.32 3.50 -18.14
CA TYR A 151 1.74 3.66 -17.79
C TYR A 151 2.38 4.78 -18.59
N GLY A 152 2.26 4.75 -19.92
CA GLY A 152 2.89 5.75 -20.79
C GLY A 152 2.41 7.17 -20.50
N ARG A 153 1.11 7.36 -20.25
CA ARG A 153 0.53 8.67 -19.92
C ARG A 153 1.02 9.19 -18.58
N SER A 154 1.07 8.36 -17.55
CA SER A 154 1.49 8.82 -16.22
C SER A 154 3.00 9.04 -16.12
N PHE A 155 3.82 8.18 -16.72
CA PHE A 155 5.28 8.40 -16.74
C PHE A 155 5.67 9.64 -17.54
N ALA A 156 4.88 10.07 -18.52
CA ALA A 156 5.13 11.32 -19.24
C ALA A 156 4.93 12.58 -18.38
N THR A 157 4.40 12.45 -17.16
CA THR A 157 4.17 13.57 -16.21
C THR A 157 5.20 13.66 -15.08
N LEU A 158 6.10 12.67 -14.99
CA LEU A 158 7.19 12.59 -14.01
C LEU A 158 8.50 13.10 -14.64
#